data_AF-A0A316LTL0-F1
#
_entry.id   AF-A0A316LTL0-F1
#
_cell.length_a   1.000
_cell.length_b   1.000
_cell.length_c   1.000
_cell.angle_alpha   90.00
_cell.angle_beta   90.00
_cell.angle_gamma   90.00
#
_symmetry.space_group_name_H-M   'P 1'
#
loop_
_entity.id
_entity.type
_entity.pdbx_description
1 polymer ?
#
loop_
_entity_poly.entity_id
_entity_poly.type
_entity_poly.pdbx_seq_one_letter_code
_entity_poly.pdbx_strand_id
1 'polypeptide(L)'
;MPVIKDTRYTQLQEKPWGELLLLAYAEGYAPTAYLCTGIYPDTQTYGPVIRLQPQKSDEIHYTTEEPDSYWLRSLIEKYMPEF
;
A
#
# COMPACT_ATOMS: atom_id res chain seq x y z
N MET A 1 -22.12 -14.11 -22.31
CA MET A 1 -21.28 -15.16 -21.72
C MET A 1 -21.44 -15.12 -20.21
N PRO A 2 -21.57 -16.26 -19.51
CA PRO A 2 -21.64 -16.26 -18.06
C PRO A 2 -20.28 -15.82 -17.48
N VAL A 3 -20.29 -14.86 -16.55
CA VAL A 3 -19.11 -14.49 -15.77
C VAL A 3 -18.94 -15.54 -14.68
N ILE A 4 -17.99 -16.46 -14.87
CA ILE A 4 -17.62 -17.44 -13.84
C ILE A 4 -16.71 -16.71 -12.86
N LYS A 5 -17.22 -16.44 -11.66
CA LYS A 5 -16.43 -15.79 -10.59
C LYS A 5 -15.39 -16.79 -10.10
N ASP A 6 -14.12 -16.42 -10.20
CA ASP A 6 -13.02 -17.23 -9.67
C ASP A 6 -13.11 -17.27 -8.14
N THR A 7 -13.50 -18.41 -7.60
CA THR A 7 -13.70 -18.61 -6.16
C THR A 7 -12.45 -19.12 -5.44
N ARG A 8 -11.34 -19.36 -6.16
CA ARG A 8 -10.09 -19.84 -5.55
C ARG A 8 -9.55 -18.87 -4.49
N TYR A 9 -9.91 -17.60 -4.61
CA TYR A 9 -9.48 -16.52 -3.73
C TYR A 9 -10.57 -15.98 -2.82
N THR A 10 -11.81 -16.52 -2.87
CA THR A 10 -12.90 -16.06 -1.98
C THR A 10 -12.66 -16.37 -0.50
N GLN A 11 -11.69 -17.23 -0.18
CA GLN A 11 -11.26 -17.53 1.19
C GLN A 11 -9.97 -16.83 1.59
N LEU A 12 -9.39 -15.99 0.71
CA LEU A 12 -8.28 -15.13 1.12
C LEU A 12 -8.76 -14.26 2.26
N GLN A 13 -7.97 -14.22 3.32
CA GLN A 13 -8.25 -13.37 4.46
C GLN A 13 -8.29 -11.93 3.96
N GLU A 14 -9.42 -11.26 4.19
CA GLU A 14 -9.57 -9.86 3.81
C GLU A 14 -8.48 -9.04 4.48
N LYS A 15 -8.01 -8.06 3.72
CA LYS A 15 -7.00 -7.12 4.17
C LYS A 15 -7.63 -6.25 5.26
N PRO A 16 -7.12 -6.25 6.50
CA PRO A 16 -7.74 -5.52 7.61
C PRO A 16 -7.44 -4.00 7.57
N TRP A 17 -6.81 -3.52 6.50
CA TRP A 17 -6.35 -2.16 6.32
C TRP A 17 -6.81 -1.57 4.99
N GLY A 18 -6.84 -0.24 4.90
CA GLY A 18 -7.06 0.54 3.68
C GLY A 18 -5.77 1.03 3.03
N GLU A 19 -5.90 1.58 1.83
CA GLU A 19 -4.82 2.20 1.06
C GLU A 19 -5.09 3.68 0.86
N LEU A 20 -4.03 4.47 0.73
CA LEU A 20 -4.10 5.89 0.42
C LEU A 20 -3.03 6.27 -0.60
N LEU A 21 -3.46 6.96 -1.65
CA LEU A 21 -2.58 7.63 -2.61
C LEU A 21 -2.54 9.13 -2.30
N LEU A 22 -1.33 9.65 -2.05
CA LEU A 22 -1.08 11.08 -1.91
C LEU A 22 -0.23 11.55 -3.09
N LEU A 23 -0.66 12.64 -3.73
CA LEU A 23 0.09 13.31 -4.79
C LEU A 23 0.51 14.69 -4.31
N ALA A 24 1.80 14.99 -4.34
CA ALA A 24 2.37 16.22 -3.82
C ALA A 24 3.15 16.99 -4.90
N TYR A 25 2.90 18.29 -4.99
CA TYR A 25 3.47 19.20 -5.98
C TYR A 25 3.80 20.55 -5.34
N ALA A 26 4.96 21.12 -5.70
CA ALA A 26 5.36 22.48 -5.36
C ALA A 26 6.32 23.01 -6.44
N GLU A 27 6.30 24.32 -6.69
CA GLU A 27 7.17 24.95 -7.69
C GLU A 27 8.66 24.76 -7.34
N GLY A 28 9.46 24.32 -8.32
CA GLY A 28 10.88 24.02 -8.14
C GLY A 28 11.19 22.66 -7.52
N TYR A 29 10.17 21.83 -7.25
CA TYR A 29 10.31 20.50 -6.66
C TYR A 29 9.77 19.40 -7.59
N ALA A 30 10.38 18.21 -7.52
CA ALA A 30 9.96 17.05 -8.29
C ALA A 30 8.58 16.54 -7.84
N PRO A 31 7.63 16.27 -8.77
CA PRO A 31 6.38 15.58 -8.48
C PRO A 31 6.61 14.31 -7.68
N THR A 32 5.89 14.15 -6.58
CA THR A 32 6.05 12.98 -5.70
C THR A 32 4.70 12.31 -5.43
N ALA A 33 4.64 11.00 -5.66
CA ALA A 33 3.53 10.14 -5.28
C ALA A 33 3.90 9.31 -4.04
N TYR A 34 3.01 9.26 -3.05
CA TYR A 34 3.17 8.42 -1.88
C TYR A 34 2.02 7.42 -1.82
N LEU A 35 2.37 6.14 -1.86
CA LEU A 35 1.42 5.04 -1.70
C LEU A 35 1.55 4.48 -0.29
N CYS A 36 0.60 4.84 0.56
CA CYS A 36 0.50 4.37 1.93
C CYS A 36 -0.37 3.11 1.96
N THR A 37 0.11 2.10 2.68
CA THR A 37 -0.60 0.84 2.94
C THR A 37 -0.68 0.66 4.46
N GLY A 38 -1.69 -0.04 4.97
CA GLY A 38 -1.80 -0.26 6.42
C GLY A 38 -2.57 0.83 7.19
N ILE A 39 -3.55 1.50 6.57
CA ILE A 39 -4.45 2.41 7.31
C ILE A 39 -5.51 1.59 8.03
N TYR A 40 -5.55 1.66 9.37
CA TYR A 40 -6.50 0.92 10.19
C TYR A 40 -7.58 1.86 10.77
N PRO A 41 -8.84 1.40 10.93
CA PRO A 41 -9.93 2.25 11.41
C PRO A 41 -9.68 2.93 12.75
N ASP A 42 -8.96 2.26 13.65
CA ASP A 42 -8.76 2.70 15.04
C ASP A 42 -7.34 3.24 15.30
N THR A 43 -6.50 3.39 14.28
CA THR A 43 -5.16 3.96 14.45
C THR A 43 -5.14 5.44 14.07
N GLN A 44 -4.82 6.29 15.05
CA GLN A 44 -4.60 7.71 14.78
C GLN A 44 -3.20 7.86 14.17
N THR A 45 -3.13 7.87 12.85
CA THR A 45 -1.86 8.09 12.13
C THR A 45 -1.60 9.59 12.06
N TYR A 46 -0.49 10.06 12.63
CA TYR A 46 0.07 11.34 12.21
C TYR A 46 0.55 11.12 10.77
N GLY A 47 -0.15 11.73 9.82
CA GLY A 47 0.05 11.48 8.38
C GLY A 47 1.53 11.63 7.96
N PRO A 48 1.92 11.00 6.85
CA PRO A 48 3.33 10.94 6.45
C PRO A 48 3.88 12.34 6.18
N VAL A 49 5.10 12.60 6.68
CA VAL A 49 5.84 13.82 6.31
C VAL A 49 6.46 13.60 4.94
N ILE A 50 5.87 14.22 3.92
CA ILE A 50 6.36 14.13 2.54
C ILE A 50 7.51 15.14 2.36
N ARG A 51 8.72 14.63 2.09
CA ARG A 51 9.89 15.45 1.77
C ARG A 51 10.06 15.53 0.27
N LEU A 52 9.82 16.70 -0.31
CA LEU A 52 10.03 16.95 -1.72
C LEU A 52 11.51 17.21 -2.02
N GLN A 53 11.99 16.67 -3.13
CA GLN A 53 13.34 16.93 -3.62
C GLN A 53 13.32 18.04 -4.68
N PRO A 54 14.34 18.91 -4.75
CA PRO A 54 14.47 19.87 -5.84
C PRO A 54 14.42 19.17 -7.20
N GLN A 55 13.71 19.75 -8.15
CA GLN A 55 13.55 19.15 -9.47
C GLN A 55 14.89 19.17 -10.23
N LYS A 56 15.43 17.98 -10.51
CA LYS A 56 16.67 17.79 -11.30
C LYS A 56 16.41 17.13 -12.65
N SER A 57 15.27 16.45 -12.78
CA SER A 57 14.76 15.78 -13.98
C SER A 57 13.23 15.80 -13.94
N ASP A 58 12.58 15.41 -15.03
CA ASP A 58 11.12 15.23 -15.10
C ASP A 58 10.67 13.85 -14.59
N GLU A 59 11.53 13.13 -13.87
CA GLU A 59 11.18 11.83 -13.30
C GLU A 59 10.19 11.99 -12.14
N ILE A 60 9.18 11.13 -12.13
CA ILE A 60 8.20 11.06 -11.04
C ILE A 60 8.82 10.22 -9.92
N HIS A 61 8.95 10.82 -8.73
CA HIS A 61 9.35 10.08 -7.55
C HIS A 61 8.15 9.39 -6.93
N TYR A 62 8.30 8.13 -6.55
CA TYR A 62 7.29 7.43 -5.78
C TYR A 62 7.89 6.73 -4.58
N THR A 63 7.12 6.61 -3.51
CA THR A 63 7.49 5.85 -2.31
C THR A 63 6.32 4.97 -1.91
N THR A 64 6.62 3.71 -1.57
CA THR A 64 5.66 2.71 -1.14
C THR A 64 6.02 2.26 0.27
N GLU A 65 5.04 2.21 1.17
CA GLU A 65 5.24 1.53 2.46
C GLU A 65 5.20 0.02 2.27
N GLU A 66 6.02 -0.69 3.06
CA GLU A 66 5.97 -2.15 3.09
C GLU A 66 4.62 -2.62 3.66
N PRO A 67 4.06 -3.72 3.15
CA PRO A 67 2.84 -4.31 3.70
C PRO A 67 3.03 -4.73 5.16
N ASP A 68 1.94 -4.72 5.93
CA ASP A 68 1.94 -5.08 7.34
C ASP A 68 2.53 -6.48 7.59
N SER A 69 3.60 -6.53 8.40
CA SER A 69 4.36 -7.75 8.65
C SER A 69 3.59 -8.82 9.43
N TYR A 70 2.64 -8.41 10.28
CA TYR A 70 1.81 -9.34 11.05
C TYR A 70 0.76 -10.00 10.15
N TRP A 71 0.12 -9.23 9.27
CA TRP A 71 -0.79 -9.76 8.26
C TRP A 71 -0.05 -10.71 7.29
N LEU A 72 1.11 -10.31 6.77
CA LEU A 72 1.94 -11.17 5.94
C LEU A 72 2.29 -12.49 6.63
N ARG A 73 2.70 -12.42 7.90
CA ARG A 73 2.99 -13.61 8.71
C ARG A 73 1.77 -14.50 8.87
N SER A 74 0.60 -13.94 9.15
CA SER A 74 -0.65 -14.71 9.29
C SER A 74 -1.03 -15.45 8.00
N LEU A 75 -0.78 -14.85 6.84
CA LEU A 75 -0.99 -15.51 5.55
C LEU A 75 0.01 -16.65 5.36
N ILE A 76 1.29 -16.41 5.65
CA ILE A 76 2.32 -17.44 5.55
C ILE A 76 1.96 -18.62 6.46
N GLU A 77 1.66 -18.38 7.73
CA GLU A 77 1.27 -19.45 8.68
C GLU A 77 0.03 -20.22 8.22
N LYS A 78 -0.97 -19.53 7.63
CA LYS A 78 -2.21 -20.16 7.17
C LYS A 78 -2.05 -21.00 5.91
N TYR A 79 -1.17 -20.59 4.99
CA TYR A 79 -1.02 -21.22 3.67
C TYR A 79 0.28 -22.02 3.51
N MET A 80 1.15 -22.03 4.52
CA MET A 80 2.36 -22.84 4.52
C MET A 80 1.97 -24.34 4.56
N PRO A 81 2.46 -25.17 3.62
CA PRO A 81 2.21 -26.60 3.65
C PRO A 81 2.81 -27.24 4.90
N GLU A 82 2.06 -28.09 5.59
CA GLU A 82 2.63 -28.99 6.58
C GLU A 82 3.35 -30.14 5.85
N PHE A 83 4.65 -30.30 6.11
CA PHE A 83 5.49 -31.36 5.56
C PHE A 83 5.55 -32.56 6.50
#